data_AF-A0A6M5WJD6-F1
#
_entry.id   AF-A0A6M5WJD6-F1
#
_cell.length_a   1.000
_cell.length_b   1.000
_cell.length_c   1.000
_cell.angle_alpha   90.00
_cell.angle_beta   90.00
_cell.angle_gamma   90.00
#
_symmetry.space_group_name_H-M   'P 1'
#
loop_
_entity.id
_entity.type
_entity.pdbx_description
1 polymer ?
#
loop_
_entity_poly.entity_id
_entity_poly.type
_entity_poly.pdbx_seq_one_letter_code
_entity_poly.pdbx_strand_id
1 'polypeptide(L)'
;MAKTFGSEEHKILSLFSADSTFCYEGEFFKVNNSGKPTCKKGEPKTDIYVEAVNSNNCVKEFKISFKQENAEFLENKTNAERAEQLFGSNWQEIIISAVTKLQNDFQKRPLIYKSKLGRTDKGAITLGWKFELLNVKSGQLSEKIDLTRQQVIDVYAGTNLSEDKRNAYVKDVIIKDSGVANFILVEKDNIDTTQDAVNSLIAIDDYVDQNPNVYFACKALNYRSLKNKYDGDRPLAVYVNWFVTNGKLDYELVFDKPLWKGEMLYMND
;
A
#
# COMPACT_ATOMS: atom_id res chain seq x y z
N MET A 1 -22.54 -15.55 2.48
CA MET A 1 -21.86 -14.57 1.60
C MET A 1 -20.48 -14.34 2.18
N ALA A 2 -19.43 -14.26 1.36
CA ALA A 2 -18.10 -13.91 1.86
C ALA A 2 -18.15 -12.46 2.39
N LYS A 3 -17.65 -12.23 3.61
CA LYS A 3 -17.50 -10.88 4.17
C LYS A 3 -16.58 -10.06 3.26
N THR A 4 -16.99 -8.86 2.89
CA THR A 4 -16.16 -7.95 2.10
C THR A 4 -15.43 -7.00 3.05
N PHE A 5 -14.24 -6.53 2.67
CA PHE A 5 -13.52 -5.50 3.44
C PHE A 5 -14.44 -4.33 3.82
N GLY A 6 -15.18 -3.80 2.83
CA GLY A 6 -16.08 -2.67 3.05
C GLY A 6 -17.19 -2.96 4.04
N SER A 7 -17.79 -4.15 4.05
CA SER A 7 -18.85 -4.47 5.00
C SER A 7 -18.34 -4.55 6.45
N GLU A 8 -17.14 -5.08 6.67
CA GLU A 8 -16.55 -5.19 8.00
C GLU A 8 -16.04 -3.82 8.49
N GLU A 9 -15.39 -3.03 7.63
CA GLU A 9 -15.00 -1.65 7.93
C GLU A 9 -16.22 -0.82 8.39
N HIS A 10 -17.34 -0.91 7.66
CA HIS A 10 -18.57 -0.21 8.04
C HIS A 10 -19.16 -0.75 9.35
N LYS A 11 -19.07 -2.07 9.59
CA LYS A 11 -19.46 -2.67 10.88
C LYS A 11 -18.66 -2.04 12.02
N ILE A 12 -17.34 -2.01 11.93
CA ILE A 12 -16.47 -1.44 12.97
C ILE A 12 -16.76 0.05 13.17
N LEU A 13 -16.87 0.82 12.09
CA LEU A 13 -17.21 2.25 12.17
C LEU A 13 -18.55 2.47 12.88
N SER A 14 -19.55 1.60 12.65
CA SER A 14 -20.88 1.73 13.27
C SER A 14 -20.87 1.55 14.79
N LEU A 15 -19.87 0.83 15.34
CA LEU A 15 -19.70 0.67 16.79
C LEU A 15 -19.29 2.00 17.47
N PHE A 16 -18.67 2.90 16.72
CA PHE A 16 -18.29 4.23 17.17
C PHE A 16 -19.37 5.27 16.82
N SER A 17 -20.65 4.93 16.96
CA SER A 17 -21.73 5.91 16.86
C SER A 17 -21.57 7.05 17.87
N ALA A 18 -22.16 8.21 17.58
CA ALA A 18 -22.20 9.32 18.53
C ALA A 18 -22.78 8.85 19.87
N ASP A 19 -22.22 9.35 20.97
CA ASP A 19 -22.56 9.00 22.34
C ASP A 19 -22.17 7.59 22.82
N SER A 20 -21.60 6.73 21.96
CA SER A 20 -20.97 5.49 22.41
C SER A 20 -19.85 5.78 23.40
N THR A 21 -19.73 4.95 24.44
CA THR A 21 -18.70 5.10 25.48
C THR A 21 -17.78 3.89 25.52
N PHE A 22 -16.53 4.13 25.93
CA PHE A 22 -15.52 3.08 26.10
C PHE A 22 -14.45 3.52 27.09
N CYS A 23 -13.73 2.55 27.64
CA CYS A 23 -12.54 2.77 28.46
C CYS A 23 -11.28 2.58 27.60
N TYR A 24 -10.35 3.52 27.68
CA TYR A 24 -9.03 3.43 27.04
C TYR A 24 -7.97 3.95 28.01
N GLU A 25 -6.91 3.16 28.25
CA GLU A 25 -5.82 3.49 29.20
C GLU A 25 -6.32 3.86 30.63
N GLY A 26 -7.44 3.28 31.05
CA GLY A 26 -8.04 3.52 32.37
C GLY A 26 -8.96 4.74 32.45
N GLU A 27 -9.14 5.49 31.36
CA GLU A 27 -10.05 6.63 31.29
C GLU A 27 -11.29 6.31 30.45
N PHE A 28 -12.45 6.85 30.84
CA PHE A 28 -13.69 6.74 30.08
C PHE A 28 -13.84 7.87 29.07
N PHE A 29 -14.06 7.50 27.82
CA PHE A 29 -14.31 8.41 26.72
C PHE A 29 -15.72 8.22 26.16
N LYS A 30 -16.28 9.32 25.65
CA LYS A 30 -17.53 9.37 24.91
C LYS A 30 -17.24 9.84 23.48
N VAL A 31 -17.73 9.11 22.48
CA VAL A 31 -17.55 9.47 21.07
C VAL A 31 -18.31 10.76 20.77
N ASN A 32 -17.60 11.76 20.27
CA ASN A 32 -18.15 13.03 19.79
C ASN A 32 -18.35 13.00 18.27
N ASN A 33 -17.35 12.51 17.54
CA ASN A 33 -17.40 12.40 16.09
C ASN A 33 -16.74 11.10 15.62
N SER A 34 -17.23 10.55 14.52
CA SER A 34 -16.64 9.41 13.85
C SER A 34 -17.03 9.40 12.37
N GLY A 35 -16.20 8.83 11.52
CA GLY A 35 -16.50 8.70 10.11
C GLY A 35 -15.35 8.10 9.31
N LYS A 36 -15.63 7.73 8.07
CA LYS A 36 -14.61 7.31 7.12
C LYS A 36 -13.89 8.54 6.54
N PRO A 37 -12.56 8.67 6.71
CA PRO A 37 -11.80 9.73 6.05
C PRO A 37 -11.79 9.56 4.53
N THR A 38 -11.96 10.65 3.81
CA THR A 38 -11.95 10.66 2.34
C THR A 38 -11.13 11.81 1.78
N CYS A 39 -10.67 11.69 0.54
CA CYS A 39 -9.91 12.74 -0.16
C CYS A 39 -10.33 12.80 -1.64
N LYS A 40 -9.87 13.82 -2.37
CA LYS A 40 -10.26 14.02 -3.77
C LYS A 40 -9.74 12.92 -4.70
N LYS A 41 -8.58 12.33 -4.39
CA LYS A 41 -7.94 11.32 -5.25
C LYS A 41 -7.25 10.22 -4.45
N GLY A 42 -7.72 8.99 -4.64
CA GLY A 42 -7.22 7.84 -3.89
C GLY A 42 -7.85 7.80 -2.49
N GLU A 43 -7.17 7.12 -1.58
CA GLU A 43 -7.66 6.90 -0.21
C GLU A 43 -6.58 7.36 0.78
N PRO A 44 -6.97 7.97 1.92
CA PRO A 44 -6.12 8.12 3.09
C PRO A 44 -5.68 6.76 3.66
N LYS A 45 -4.73 6.77 4.61
CA LYS A 45 -4.32 5.53 5.28
C LYS A 45 -5.27 5.12 6.40
N THR A 46 -5.91 6.11 7.01
CA THR A 46 -6.95 5.91 8.01
C THR A 46 -8.25 5.50 7.33
N ASP A 47 -8.79 4.34 7.73
CA ASP A 47 -10.07 3.81 7.26
C ASP A 47 -11.23 4.32 8.14
N ILE A 48 -10.96 4.50 9.45
CA ILE A 48 -11.95 4.91 10.45
C ILE A 48 -11.33 5.99 11.34
N TYR A 49 -11.95 7.17 11.38
CA TYR A 49 -11.63 8.24 12.31
C TYR A 49 -12.65 8.26 13.44
N VAL A 50 -12.17 8.42 14.68
CA VAL A 50 -12.99 8.60 15.88
C VAL A 50 -12.39 9.71 16.73
N GLU A 51 -13.17 10.72 17.07
CA GLU A 51 -12.88 11.72 18.07
C GLU A 51 -13.72 11.42 19.31
N ALA A 52 -13.07 11.27 20.46
CA ALA A 52 -13.74 11.02 21.71
C ALA A 52 -13.25 11.96 22.81
N VAL A 53 -14.12 12.26 23.76
CA VAL A 53 -13.87 13.21 24.85
C VAL A 53 -14.11 12.54 26.20
N ASN A 54 -13.21 12.77 27.16
CA ASN A 54 -13.38 12.29 28.53
C ASN A 54 -14.09 13.34 29.40
N SER A 55 -14.33 13.02 30.68
CA SER A 55 -14.99 13.94 31.63
C SER A 55 -14.21 15.23 31.91
N ASN A 56 -12.91 15.25 31.61
CA ASN A 56 -12.03 16.42 31.79
C ASN A 56 -11.97 17.30 30.53
N ASN A 57 -12.83 17.04 29.53
CA ASN A 57 -12.79 17.67 28.21
C ASN A 57 -11.48 17.43 27.43
N CYS A 58 -10.71 16.39 27.77
CA CYS A 58 -9.58 15.98 26.96
C CYS A 58 -10.10 15.25 25.71
N VAL A 59 -9.74 15.76 24.54
CA VAL A 59 -10.05 15.16 23.24
C VAL A 59 -8.95 14.18 22.84
N LYS A 60 -9.33 13.00 22.39
CA LYS A 60 -8.43 11.99 21.83
C LYS A 60 -8.94 11.51 20.47
N GLU A 61 -8.04 11.44 19.50
CA GLU A 61 -8.32 10.96 18.14
C GLU A 61 -7.79 9.54 17.96
N PHE A 62 -8.67 8.63 17.54
CA PHE A 62 -8.34 7.27 17.13
C PHE A 62 -8.47 7.20 15.61
N LYS A 63 -7.33 7.10 14.94
CA LYS A 63 -7.18 7.09 13.49
C LYS A 63 -6.76 5.68 13.09
N ILE A 64 -7.76 4.87 12.81
CA ILE A 64 -7.61 3.42 12.71
C ILE A 64 -7.41 3.05 11.24
N SER A 65 -6.31 2.35 10.94
CA SER A 65 -6.19 1.55 9.72
C SER A 65 -6.72 0.15 9.97
N PHE A 66 -7.81 -0.20 9.29
CA PHE A 66 -8.48 -1.49 9.41
C PHE A 66 -7.86 -2.49 8.44
N LYS A 67 -7.56 -3.70 8.92
CA LYS A 67 -7.00 -4.78 8.11
C LYS A 67 -7.76 -6.07 8.34
N GLN A 68 -8.09 -6.74 7.25
CA GLN A 68 -8.49 -8.14 7.30
C GLN A 68 -7.27 -9.00 7.63
N GLU A 69 -7.48 -10.14 8.29
CA GLU A 69 -6.39 -11.06 8.68
C GLU A 69 -5.49 -11.46 7.50
N ASN A 70 -6.08 -11.62 6.32
CA ASN A 70 -5.40 -12.02 5.09
C ASN A 70 -4.89 -10.84 4.23
N ALA A 71 -4.91 -9.61 4.75
CA ALA A 71 -4.45 -8.44 4.02
C ALA A 71 -2.93 -8.43 3.90
N GLU A 72 -2.43 -8.73 2.70
CA GLU A 72 -0.99 -8.83 2.45
C GLU A 72 -0.35 -7.50 1.99
N PHE A 73 -1.14 -6.61 1.40
CA PHE A 73 -0.63 -5.39 0.79
C PHE A 73 -0.49 -4.26 1.80
N LEU A 74 0.66 -3.57 1.73
CA LEU A 74 0.89 -2.34 2.48
C LEU A 74 0.80 -1.12 1.56
N GLU A 75 1.42 -1.21 0.38
CA GLU A 75 1.38 -0.18 -0.64
C GLU A 75 1.32 -0.81 -2.03
N ASN A 76 0.48 -0.24 -2.89
CA ASN A 76 0.36 -0.60 -4.30
C ASN A 76 0.44 0.71 -5.10
N LYS A 77 0.75 0.61 -6.39
CA LYS A 77 0.74 1.76 -7.29
C LYS A 77 1.82 2.81 -7.01
N THR A 78 2.92 2.41 -6.37
CA THR A 78 4.04 3.30 -6.04
C THR A 78 4.63 3.94 -7.30
N ASN A 79 4.60 5.27 -7.33
CA ASN A 79 5.32 6.12 -8.29
C ASN A 79 6.55 6.74 -7.59
N ALA A 80 7.36 7.50 -8.33
CA ALA A 80 8.55 8.17 -7.78
C ALA A 80 8.24 9.05 -6.57
N GLU A 81 7.22 9.91 -6.67
CA GLU A 81 6.77 10.78 -5.56
C GLU A 81 6.40 9.97 -4.32
N ARG A 82 5.61 8.89 -4.47
CA ARG A 82 5.23 8.03 -3.35
C ARG A 82 6.43 7.26 -2.80
N ALA A 83 7.38 6.84 -3.64
CA ALA A 83 8.59 6.19 -3.17
C ALA A 83 9.46 7.13 -2.32
N GLU A 84 9.61 8.38 -2.74
CA GLU A 84 10.30 9.41 -1.95
C GLU A 84 9.62 9.66 -0.61
N GLN A 85 8.29 9.73 -0.59
CA GLN A 85 7.52 9.83 0.66
C GLN A 85 7.74 8.63 1.59
N LEU A 86 7.84 7.42 1.06
CA LEU A 86 7.98 6.21 1.88
C LEU A 86 9.41 5.97 2.37
N PHE A 87 10.39 6.28 1.52
CA PHE A 87 11.78 5.89 1.75
C PHE A 87 12.71 7.07 1.97
N GLY A 88 12.25 8.31 1.80
CA GLY A 88 13.08 9.50 1.87
C GLY A 88 13.83 9.79 0.56
N SER A 89 14.73 10.77 0.59
CA SER A 89 15.46 11.23 -0.60
C SER A 89 16.32 10.16 -1.27
N ASN A 90 16.70 9.10 -0.54
CA ASN A 90 17.46 7.96 -1.06
C ASN A 90 16.57 6.81 -1.60
N TRP A 91 15.29 7.07 -1.85
CA TRP A 91 14.34 6.05 -2.33
C TRP A 91 14.81 5.29 -3.58
N GLN A 92 15.49 5.98 -4.51
CA GLN A 92 15.99 5.36 -5.73
C GLN A 92 17.01 4.27 -5.41
N GLU A 93 18.01 4.60 -4.58
CA GLU A 93 19.07 3.67 -4.17
C GLU A 93 18.50 2.46 -3.44
N ILE A 94 17.48 2.67 -2.60
CA ILE A 94 16.78 1.59 -1.88
C ILE A 94 16.11 0.63 -2.88
N ILE A 95 15.37 1.14 -3.86
CA ILE A 95 14.71 0.29 -4.87
C ILE A 95 15.75 -0.39 -5.77
N ILE A 96 16.77 0.33 -6.26
CA ILE A 96 17.84 -0.22 -7.10
C ILE A 96 18.54 -1.38 -6.38
N SER A 97 18.93 -1.17 -5.12
CA SER A 97 19.55 -2.20 -4.28
C SER A 97 18.63 -3.40 -4.10
N ALA A 98 17.34 -3.17 -3.86
CA ALA A 98 16.34 -4.23 -3.70
C ALA A 98 16.18 -5.07 -4.98
N VAL A 99 16.01 -4.45 -6.16
CA VAL A 99 15.79 -5.20 -7.41
C VAL A 99 17.07 -5.86 -7.93
N THR A 100 18.24 -5.28 -7.67
CA THR A 100 19.54 -5.84 -8.07
C THR A 100 19.85 -7.14 -7.34
N LYS A 101 19.42 -7.29 -6.08
CA LYS A 101 19.52 -8.57 -5.34
C LYS A 101 18.83 -9.73 -6.07
N LEU A 102 17.84 -9.43 -6.90
CA LEU A 102 17.04 -10.39 -7.67
C LEU A 102 17.40 -10.44 -9.16
N GLN A 103 18.49 -9.80 -9.60
CA GLN A 103 18.85 -9.67 -11.01
C GLN A 103 18.87 -11.02 -11.76
N ASN A 104 19.48 -12.04 -11.16
CA ASN A 104 19.51 -13.39 -11.74
C ASN A 104 18.11 -14.00 -11.91
N ASP A 105 17.17 -13.69 -11.01
CA ASP A 105 15.82 -14.22 -11.07
C ASP A 105 14.97 -13.47 -12.11
N PHE A 106 15.23 -12.18 -12.34
CA PHE A 106 14.67 -11.45 -13.47
C PHE A 106 15.15 -12.00 -14.81
N GLN A 107 16.45 -12.24 -14.96
CA GLN A 107 17.05 -12.75 -16.20
C GLN A 107 16.53 -14.15 -16.60
N LYS A 108 16.15 -14.98 -15.63
CA LYS A 108 15.56 -16.31 -15.89
C LYS A 108 14.09 -16.24 -16.34
N ARG A 109 13.43 -15.07 -16.26
CA ARG A 109 12.01 -14.97 -16.63
C ARG A 109 11.81 -15.00 -18.14
N PRO A 110 10.79 -15.74 -18.63
CA PRO A 110 10.30 -15.53 -19.98
C PRO A 110 9.76 -14.11 -20.14
N LEU A 111 10.12 -13.44 -21.22
CA LEU A 111 9.57 -12.12 -21.57
C LEU A 111 8.48 -12.20 -22.63
N ILE A 112 8.48 -13.26 -23.46
CA ILE A 112 7.43 -13.54 -24.44
C ILE A 112 6.87 -14.93 -24.16
N TYR A 113 5.60 -14.98 -23.78
CA TYR A 113 4.94 -16.21 -23.35
C TYR A 113 4.28 -16.92 -24.54
N LYS A 114 5.01 -17.86 -25.16
CA LYS A 114 4.48 -18.68 -26.28
C LYS A 114 3.42 -19.70 -25.83
N SER A 115 3.41 -20.04 -24.54
CA SER A 115 2.41 -20.86 -23.86
C SER A 115 2.02 -20.20 -22.53
N LYS A 116 0.90 -20.60 -21.94
CA LYS A 116 0.48 -20.13 -20.62
C LYS A 116 1.48 -20.60 -19.56
N LEU A 117 1.90 -19.71 -18.66
CA LEU A 117 2.76 -20.04 -17.53
C LEU A 117 2.19 -19.41 -16.25
N GLY A 118 1.75 -20.26 -15.31
CA GLY A 118 1.09 -19.81 -14.09
C GLY A 118 -0.13 -18.94 -14.40
N ARG A 119 -0.12 -17.70 -13.88
CA ARG A 119 -1.18 -16.69 -14.10
C ARG A 119 -0.99 -15.85 -15.37
N THR A 120 0.12 -16.03 -16.09
CA THR A 120 0.43 -15.28 -17.32
C THR A 120 -0.08 -16.05 -18.54
N ASP A 121 -0.92 -15.40 -19.33
CA ASP A 121 -1.54 -15.99 -20.51
C ASP A 121 -0.55 -16.18 -21.67
N LYS A 122 -0.85 -17.13 -22.56
CA LYS A 122 -0.20 -17.22 -23.87
C LYS A 122 -0.37 -15.90 -24.63
N GLY A 123 0.69 -15.45 -25.30
CA GLY A 123 0.74 -14.19 -26.03
C GLY A 123 1.04 -12.97 -25.17
N ALA A 124 1.29 -13.14 -23.87
CA ALA A 124 1.78 -12.04 -23.05
C ALA A 124 3.23 -11.67 -23.44
N ILE A 125 3.49 -10.37 -23.50
CA ILE A 125 4.81 -9.76 -23.65
C ILE A 125 5.03 -8.89 -22.41
N THR A 126 6.06 -9.22 -21.63
CA THR A 126 6.41 -8.47 -20.42
C THR A 126 7.04 -7.13 -20.80
N LEU A 127 6.51 -6.05 -20.26
CA LEU A 127 7.06 -4.70 -20.42
C LEU A 127 7.96 -4.30 -19.24
N GLY A 128 7.80 -4.98 -18.11
CA GLY A 128 8.60 -4.81 -16.91
C GLY A 128 7.82 -5.25 -15.68
N TRP A 129 8.27 -4.82 -14.50
CA TRP A 129 7.66 -5.20 -13.22
C TRP A 129 7.41 -3.98 -12.34
N LYS A 130 6.18 -3.90 -11.82
CA LYS A 130 5.74 -2.88 -10.86
C LYS A 130 6.31 -3.20 -9.48
N PHE A 131 6.66 -2.17 -8.72
CA PHE A 131 7.06 -2.30 -7.32
C PHE A 131 5.83 -2.24 -6.39
N GLU A 132 5.67 -3.22 -5.51
CA GLU A 132 4.59 -3.28 -4.51
C GLU A 132 5.20 -3.61 -3.14
N LEU A 133 4.67 -3.03 -2.05
CA LEU A 133 5.07 -3.36 -0.68
C LEU A 133 4.02 -4.24 0.00
N LEU A 134 4.49 -5.24 0.72
CA LEU A 134 3.68 -6.25 1.38
C LEU A 134 4.23 -6.54 2.78
N ASN A 135 3.39 -7.09 3.66
CA ASN A 135 3.81 -7.62 4.96
C ASN A 135 4.28 -9.09 4.88
N VAL A 136 4.16 -9.72 3.71
CA VAL A 136 4.60 -11.09 3.44
C VAL A 136 5.40 -11.18 2.14
N LYS A 137 6.28 -12.18 2.05
CA LYS A 137 6.98 -12.51 0.82
C LYS A 137 5.98 -13.01 -0.23
N SER A 138 6.00 -12.45 -1.45
CA SER A 138 4.98 -12.71 -2.47
C SER A 138 5.58 -12.99 -3.86
N GLY A 139 5.62 -14.27 -4.23
CA GLY A 139 6.18 -14.74 -5.50
C GLY A 139 7.71 -14.79 -5.50
N GLN A 140 8.31 -15.13 -6.65
CA GLN A 140 9.77 -15.33 -6.73
C GLN A 140 10.55 -14.04 -6.98
N LEU A 141 9.88 -12.94 -7.36
CA LEU A 141 10.51 -11.63 -7.50
C LEU A 141 10.18 -10.77 -6.28
N SER A 142 10.45 -11.29 -5.09
CA SER A 142 10.09 -10.66 -3.82
C SER A 142 11.11 -11.01 -2.75
N GLU A 143 11.56 -10.00 -2.00
CA GLU A 143 12.44 -10.16 -0.84
C GLU A 143 12.10 -9.14 0.24
N LYS A 144 12.69 -9.33 1.43
CA LYS A 144 12.64 -8.33 2.50
C LYS A 144 13.33 -7.05 2.01
N ILE A 145 12.65 -5.91 2.16
CA ILE A 145 13.25 -4.60 1.93
C ILE A 145 13.93 -4.12 3.21
N ASP A 146 15.08 -3.46 3.05
CA ASP A 146 15.82 -2.90 4.16
C ASP A 146 15.30 -1.50 4.46
N LEU A 147 14.53 -1.37 5.53
CA LEU A 147 13.91 -0.12 5.97
C LEU A 147 14.23 0.13 7.44
N THR A 148 14.43 1.40 7.78
CA THR A 148 14.49 1.85 9.17
C THR A 148 13.11 1.71 9.84
N ARG A 149 13.09 1.64 11.18
CA ARG A 149 11.83 1.61 11.96
C ARG A 149 10.89 2.76 11.56
N GLN A 150 11.41 3.97 11.39
CA GLN A 150 10.61 5.12 11.01
C GLN A 150 9.99 4.98 9.62
N GLN A 151 10.73 4.48 8.62
CA GLN A 151 10.16 4.22 7.29
C GLN A 151 9.06 3.14 7.34
N VAL A 152 9.21 2.12 8.20
CA VAL A 152 8.13 1.14 8.40
C VAL A 152 6.90 1.81 9.01
N ILE A 153 7.06 2.67 10.03
CA ILE A 153 5.95 3.48 10.57
C ILE A 153 5.31 4.31 9.46
N ASP A 154 6.09 4.99 8.62
CA ASP A 154 5.57 5.84 7.55
C ASP A 154 4.76 5.04 6.51
N VAL A 155 5.16 3.79 6.22
CA VAL A 155 4.41 2.85 5.38
C VAL A 155 3.06 2.47 6.00
N TYR A 156 3.00 2.26 7.31
CA TYR A 156 1.77 1.85 8.01
C TYR A 156 0.84 3.01 8.35
N ALA A 157 1.40 4.15 8.75
CA ALA A 157 0.67 5.34 9.19
C ALA A 157 0.30 6.28 8.04
N GLY A 158 1.08 6.32 6.96
CA GLY A 158 0.88 7.27 5.88
C GLY A 158 1.26 8.72 6.25
N THR A 159 2.20 8.90 7.18
CA THR A 159 2.73 10.20 7.65
C THR A 159 3.19 11.11 6.52
N ASN A 160 3.78 10.53 5.47
CA ASN A 160 4.32 11.28 4.34
C ASN A 160 3.35 11.34 3.14
N LEU A 161 2.06 11.01 3.32
CA LEU A 161 1.07 11.21 2.27
C LEU A 161 0.95 12.70 1.88
N SER A 162 0.41 12.94 0.69
CA SER A 162 0.06 14.29 0.22
C SER A 162 -0.88 14.98 1.20
N GLU A 163 -0.82 16.31 1.26
CA GLU A 163 -1.57 17.09 2.26
C GLU A 163 -3.08 16.83 2.20
N ASP A 164 -3.65 16.68 1.00
CA ASP A 164 -5.07 16.38 0.80
C ASP A 164 -5.48 15.00 1.34
N LYS A 165 -4.53 14.06 1.45
CA LYS A 165 -4.76 12.74 2.03
C LYS A 165 -4.54 12.73 3.54
N ARG A 166 -3.55 13.48 4.05
CA ARG A 166 -3.33 13.61 5.50
C ARG A 166 -4.46 14.39 6.16
N ASN A 167 -4.85 15.51 5.56
CA ASN A 167 -5.93 16.37 6.02
C ASN A 167 -7.23 15.96 5.31
N ALA A 168 -7.73 14.78 5.65
CA ALA A 168 -8.88 14.18 4.99
C ALA A 168 -10.21 14.80 5.43
N TYR A 169 -11.23 14.60 4.60
CA TYR A 169 -12.62 14.93 4.92
C TYR A 169 -13.24 13.84 5.79
N VAL A 170 -13.80 14.23 6.92
CA VAL A 170 -14.65 13.39 7.79
C VAL A 170 -15.99 14.09 7.89
N LYS A 171 -17.06 13.47 7.36
CA LYS A 171 -18.40 14.08 7.24
C LYS A 171 -18.35 15.50 6.64
N ASP A 172 -17.70 15.62 5.49
CA ASP A 172 -17.55 16.87 4.72
C ASP A 172 -16.71 17.98 5.38
N VAL A 173 -16.11 17.73 6.55
CA VAL A 173 -15.20 18.66 7.23
C VAL A 173 -13.76 18.17 7.12
N ILE A 174 -12.84 19.06 6.75
CA ILE A 174 -11.41 18.75 6.74
C ILE A 174 -10.91 18.72 8.17
N ILE A 175 -10.37 17.57 8.59
CA ILE A 175 -9.72 17.40 9.90
C ILE A 175 -8.23 17.19 9.68
N LYS A 176 -7.40 17.98 10.35
CA LYS A 176 -5.94 17.93 10.22
C LYS A 176 -5.40 16.56 10.63
N ASP A 177 -4.53 15.98 9.80
CA ASP A 177 -3.89 14.68 10.02
C ASP A 177 -4.86 13.51 10.28
N SER A 178 -6.15 13.64 9.94
CA SER A 178 -7.16 12.59 10.12
C SER A 178 -6.93 11.37 9.22
N GLY A 179 -6.22 11.56 8.10
CA GLY A 179 -5.85 10.51 7.16
C GLY A 179 -4.53 9.80 7.45
N VAL A 180 -3.82 10.23 8.50
CA VAL A 180 -2.62 9.55 9.04
C VAL A 180 -3.06 8.65 10.18
N ALA A 181 -2.86 7.34 10.04
CA ALA A 181 -3.28 6.40 11.06
C ALA A 181 -2.34 6.49 12.29
N ASN A 182 -2.89 6.23 13.48
CA ASN A 182 -2.15 6.04 14.72
C ASN A 182 -2.43 4.69 15.40
N PHE A 183 -3.49 4.00 14.96
CA PHE A 183 -3.82 2.63 15.37
C PHE A 183 -4.00 1.72 14.17
N ILE A 184 -3.73 0.44 14.38
CA ILE A 184 -4.11 -0.66 13.49
C ILE A 184 -5.11 -1.54 14.22
N LEU A 185 -6.18 -1.94 13.51
CA LEU A 185 -7.10 -2.96 13.94
C LEU A 185 -7.06 -4.10 12.93
N VAL A 186 -6.66 -5.30 13.37
CA VAL A 186 -6.68 -6.51 12.54
C VAL A 186 -7.90 -7.36 12.93
N GLU A 187 -8.75 -7.70 11.96
CA GLU A 187 -9.92 -8.56 12.17
C GLU A 187 -9.45 -9.99 12.51
N LYS A 188 -9.31 -10.32 13.80
CA LYS A 188 -8.99 -11.68 14.29
C LYS A 188 -10.11 -12.31 15.10
N ASP A 189 -10.87 -11.48 15.81
CA ASP A 189 -11.94 -11.91 16.73
C ASP A 189 -13.28 -11.27 16.36
N ASN A 190 -14.36 -11.79 16.95
CA ASN A 190 -15.67 -11.14 16.85
C ASN A 190 -15.65 -9.83 17.62
N ILE A 191 -15.65 -8.72 16.88
CA ILE A 191 -15.77 -7.36 17.42
C ILE A 191 -17.23 -6.93 17.29
N ASP A 192 -17.97 -6.95 18.40
CA ASP A 192 -19.41 -6.69 18.43
C ASP A 192 -19.79 -5.45 19.24
N THR A 193 -18.88 -4.93 20.08
CA THR A 193 -19.07 -3.70 20.86
C THR A 193 -17.97 -2.68 20.62
N THR A 194 -18.24 -1.42 20.97
CA THR A 194 -17.23 -0.34 20.95
C THR A 194 -16.01 -0.70 21.80
N GLN A 195 -16.21 -1.32 22.97
CA GLN A 195 -15.11 -1.72 23.84
C GLN A 195 -14.27 -2.84 23.22
N ASP A 196 -14.88 -3.80 22.53
CA ASP A 196 -14.13 -4.86 21.81
C ASP A 196 -13.24 -4.26 20.72
N ALA A 197 -13.77 -3.28 19.97
CA ALA A 197 -13.01 -2.59 18.95
C ALA A 197 -11.81 -1.85 19.55
N VAL A 198 -12.03 -1.14 20.67
CA VAL A 198 -10.98 -0.40 21.38
C VAL A 198 -9.92 -1.32 21.96
N ASN A 199 -10.32 -2.45 22.55
CA ASN A 199 -9.40 -3.47 23.08
C ASN A 199 -8.56 -4.11 21.99
N SER A 200 -9.05 -4.11 20.74
CA SER A 200 -8.36 -4.66 19.57
C SER A 200 -7.41 -3.66 18.90
N LEU A 201 -7.38 -2.40 19.34
CA LEU A 201 -6.48 -1.40 18.79
C LEU A 201 -5.04 -1.65 19.23
N ILE A 202 -4.14 -1.65 18.25
CA ILE A 202 -2.69 -1.70 18.48
C ILE A 202 -2.13 -0.37 17.98
N ALA A 203 -1.38 0.35 18.83
CA ALA A 203 -0.69 1.56 18.38
C ALA A 203 0.27 1.22 17.23
N ILE A 204 0.44 2.11 16.26
CA ILE A 204 1.29 1.80 15.09
C ILE A 204 2.73 1.48 15.50
N ASP A 205 3.28 2.23 16.46
CA ASP A 205 4.61 1.95 17.01
C ASP A 205 4.72 0.51 17.52
N ASP A 206 3.79 0.08 18.38
CA ASP A 206 3.76 -1.28 18.93
C ASP A 206 3.56 -2.33 17.84
N TYR A 207 2.71 -2.04 16.85
CA TYR A 207 2.47 -2.95 15.73
C TYR A 207 3.73 -3.14 14.88
N VAL A 208 4.46 -2.06 14.61
CA VAL A 208 5.72 -2.10 13.84
C VAL A 208 6.81 -2.85 14.60
N ASP A 209 6.89 -2.67 15.92
CA ASP A 209 7.86 -3.39 16.75
C ASP A 209 7.58 -4.90 16.76
N GLN A 210 6.30 -5.30 16.72
CA GLN A 210 5.89 -6.70 16.59
C GLN A 210 5.99 -7.25 15.16
N ASN A 211 5.85 -6.39 14.15
CA ASN A 211 5.81 -6.75 12.73
C ASN A 211 6.79 -5.90 11.88
N PRO A 212 8.11 -5.96 12.16
CA PRO A 212 9.09 -5.05 11.56
C PRO A 212 9.40 -5.38 10.09
N ASN A 213 9.02 -6.57 9.63
CA ASN A 213 9.38 -7.05 8.30
C ASN A 213 8.43 -6.52 7.25
N VAL A 214 8.98 -5.76 6.30
CA VAL A 214 8.32 -5.37 5.06
C VAL A 214 9.01 -6.06 3.89
N TYR A 215 8.23 -6.51 2.93
CA TYR A 215 8.69 -7.16 1.71
C TYR A 215 8.33 -6.28 0.53
N PHE A 216 9.18 -6.27 -0.49
CA PHE A 216 8.78 -5.81 -1.80
C PHE A 216 8.42 -7.00 -2.69
N ALA A 217 7.52 -6.79 -3.65
CA ALA A 217 7.31 -7.73 -4.74
C ALA A 217 7.25 -7.00 -6.09
N CYS A 218 7.93 -7.56 -7.07
CA CYS A 218 7.96 -7.07 -8.44
C CYS A 218 6.97 -7.86 -9.29
N LYS A 219 5.82 -7.25 -9.61
CA LYS A 219 4.74 -7.91 -10.37
C LYS A 219 4.73 -7.47 -11.83
N ALA A 220 4.71 -8.44 -12.73
CA ALA A 220 4.79 -8.19 -14.17
C ALA A 220 3.66 -7.28 -14.67
N LEU A 221 4.03 -6.35 -15.54
CA LEU A 221 3.13 -5.57 -16.39
C LEU A 221 3.26 -6.10 -17.81
N ASN A 222 2.15 -6.54 -18.41
CA ASN A 222 2.18 -7.19 -19.71
C ASN A 222 1.37 -6.43 -20.76
N TYR A 223 1.82 -6.54 -22.00
CA TYR A 223 0.98 -6.40 -23.18
C TYR A 223 0.49 -7.78 -23.61
N ARG A 224 -0.83 -7.96 -23.73
CA ARG A 224 -1.47 -9.23 -24.10
C ARG A 224 -1.85 -9.16 -25.58
N SER A 225 -0.93 -9.57 -26.45
CA SER A 225 -1.07 -9.40 -27.91
C SER A 225 -2.32 -10.07 -28.48
N LEU A 226 -2.62 -11.30 -28.05
CA LEU A 226 -3.80 -12.05 -28.49
C LEU A 226 -5.14 -11.44 -28.03
N LYS A 227 -5.11 -10.53 -27.06
CA LYS A 227 -6.29 -9.82 -26.54
C LYS A 227 -6.28 -8.34 -26.90
N ASN A 228 -5.26 -7.87 -27.63
CA ASN A 228 -4.96 -6.46 -27.87
C ASN A 228 -5.12 -5.59 -26.60
N LYS A 229 -4.60 -6.08 -25.47
CA LYS A 229 -4.82 -5.47 -24.14
C LYS A 229 -3.50 -5.10 -23.48
N TYR A 230 -3.38 -3.83 -23.15
CA TYR A 230 -2.35 -3.33 -22.24
C TYR A 230 -2.84 -3.39 -20.79
N ASP A 231 -2.02 -3.91 -19.87
CA ASP A 231 -2.36 -4.00 -18.44
C ASP A 231 -2.38 -2.61 -17.73
N GLY A 232 -1.95 -1.54 -18.41
CA GLY A 232 -2.14 -0.13 -18.01
C GLY A 232 -0.84 0.65 -17.77
N ASP A 233 -0.90 1.98 -17.82
CA ASP A 233 0.27 2.88 -17.60
C ASP A 233 0.66 2.91 -16.12
N ARG A 234 1.81 2.31 -15.81
CA ARG A 234 2.27 2.10 -14.44
C ARG A 234 3.79 2.29 -14.36
N PRO A 235 4.30 3.00 -13.33
CA PRO A 235 5.72 3.02 -13.02
C PRO A 235 6.29 1.62 -12.80
N LEU A 236 7.49 1.37 -13.32
CA LEU A 236 8.15 0.06 -13.29
C LEU A 236 9.44 0.14 -12.48
N ALA A 237 9.67 -0.81 -11.59
CA ALA A 237 10.91 -0.93 -10.82
C ALA A 237 12.06 -1.44 -11.70
N VAL A 238 11.73 -2.37 -12.58
CA VAL A 238 12.61 -2.92 -13.62
C VAL A 238 11.82 -2.90 -14.91
N TYR A 239 12.38 -2.32 -15.97
CA TYR A 239 11.74 -2.29 -17.28
C TYR A 239 12.47 -3.18 -18.28
N VAL A 240 11.70 -3.66 -19.25
CA VAL A 240 12.23 -4.33 -20.42
C VAL A 240 12.32 -3.29 -21.53
N ASN A 241 13.53 -2.85 -21.83
CA ASN A 241 13.81 -1.99 -22.97
C ASN A 241 13.79 -2.85 -24.24
N TRP A 242 12.68 -2.82 -24.98
CA TRP A 242 12.52 -3.55 -26.24
C TRP A 242 13.06 -2.72 -27.41
N PHE A 243 13.89 -3.31 -28.26
CA PHE A 243 14.44 -2.65 -29.45
C PHE A 243 14.58 -3.63 -30.62
N VAL A 244 14.89 -3.12 -31.81
CA VAL A 244 15.06 -3.93 -33.02
C VAL A 244 16.52 -3.94 -33.43
N THR A 245 17.09 -5.13 -33.52
CA THR A 245 18.45 -5.37 -34.02
C THR A 245 18.37 -6.26 -35.25
N ASN A 246 18.82 -5.78 -36.41
CA ASN A 246 18.81 -6.53 -37.67
C ASN A 246 17.42 -7.11 -38.04
N GLY A 247 16.36 -6.32 -37.85
CA GLY A 247 14.97 -6.72 -38.13
C GLY A 247 14.40 -7.76 -37.15
N LYS A 248 15.11 -8.07 -36.06
CA LYS A 248 14.65 -8.96 -34.99
C LYS A 248 14.42 -8.17 -33.71
N LEU A 249 13.38 -8.54 -32.97
CA LEU A 249 13.11 -7.98 -31.65
C LEU A 249 14.16 -8.49 -30.65
N ASP A 250 14.75 -7.56 -29.92
CA ASP A 250 15.76 -7.78 -28.88
C ASP A 250 15.40 -6.98 -27.63
N TYR A 251 16.09 -7.21 -26.52
CA TYR A 251 15.78 -6.55 -25.26
C TYR A 251 16.97 -6.32 -24.33
N GLU A 252 16.81 -5.35 -23.44
CA GLU A 252 17.68 -5.12 -22.29
C GLU A 252 16.82 -4.95 -21.03
N LEU A 253 17.24 -5.57 -19.92
CA LEU A 253 16.61 -5.34 -18.61
C LEU A 253 17.32 -4.21 -17.90
N VAL A 254 16.57 -3.20 -17.47
CA VAL A 254 17.15 -2.03 -16.82
C VAL A 254 16.71 -1.91 -15.37
N PHE A 255 17.69 -1.79 -14.49
CA PHE A 255 17.54 -1.86 -13.03
C PHE A 255 17.87 -0.54 -12.32
N ASP A 256 18.52 0.41 -12.99
CA ASP A 256 19.11 1.61 -12.41
C ASP A 256 18.23 2.88 -12.53
N LYS A 257 17.07 2.79 -13.19
CA LYS A 257 16.11 3.88 -13.34
C LYS A 257 14.71 3.46 -12.85
N PRO A 258 14.53 3.17 -11.55
CA PRO A 258 13.27 2.68 -11.03
C PRO A 258 12.19 3.77 -11.05
N LEU A 259 10.96 3.35 -11.34
CA LEU A 259 9.73 4.14 -11.31
C LEU A 259 9.70 5.38 -12.22
N TRP A 260 10.72 5.57 -13.06
CA TRP A 260 10.64 6.48 -14.18
C TRP A 260 9.68 5.91 -15.22
N LYS A 261 8.68 6.71 -15.58
CA LYS A 261 7.86 6.41 -16.75
C LYS A 261 8.81 6.31 -17.93
N GLY A 262 8.72 5.23 -18.70
CA GLY A 262 9.52 5.03 -19.91
C GLY A 262 9.16 6.06 -20.98
N GLU A 263 9.56 7.32 -20.81
CA GLU A 263 9.65 8.30 -21.88
C GLU A 263 10.91 8.03 -22.72
N MET A 264 11.06 6.80 -23.24
CA MET A 264 12.06 6.50 -24.27
C MET A 264 11.53 5.42 -25.21
N LEU A 265 10.44 5.75 -25.90
CA LEU A 265 10.14 5.21 -27.22
C LEU A 265 9.79 6.37 -28.16
N TYR A 266 10.60 7.44 -28.14
CA TYR A 266 10.76 8.24 -29.34
C TYR A 266 11.75 7.49 -30.20
N MET A 267 11.24 6.81 -31.21
CA MET A 267 12.06 6.40 -32.35
C MET A 267 12.66 7.69 -32.91
N ASN A 268 13.98 7.82 -32.84
CA ASN A 268 14.67 8.67 -33.79
C ASN A 268 14.57 7.92 -35.12
N ASP A 269 13.64 8.38 -35.96
CA ASP A 269 13.70 8.16 -37.41
C ASP A 269 14.98 8.81 -37.98
#